data_AF-A0A7Y1THU5-F1
#
_entry.id   AF-A0A7Y1THU5-F1
#
_cell.length_a   1.000
_cell.length_b   1.000
_cell.length_c   1.000
_cell.angle_alpha   90.00
_cell.angle_beta   90.00
_cell.angle_gamma   90.00
#
_symmetry.space_group_name_H-M   'P 1'
#
loop_
_entity.id
_entity.type
_entity.pdbx_description
1 polymer ?
#
loop_
_entity_poly.entity_id
_entity_poly.type
_entity_poly.pdbx_seq_one_letter_code
_entity_poly.pdbx_strand_id
1 'polypeptide(L)'
;VYECTGNIPDNYINITMDDPSVLGSIMYALDSTDPSDMQLNPDFTNIAPGSHYIAISHANGCVLTLDFEIDSFEPLTLVLEQNNINEITAIAAGGSPPYTFYFNDDDNGEDNTYYITETATHTVRVVDSLGCEMEAQIFMEFIDIEIPNFFTPDGDGMNDLWLPRNMEGFPEILIKIFDRYGREITVMAIDHTGWDGMYKGSELPTGDYWYVVKLNGERDDREFVGHFTLYR
;
A
#
# COMPACT_ATOMS: atom_id res chain seq x y z
N VAL A 1 -24.47 12.55 -9.52
CA VAL A 1 -23.91 11.98 -8.26
C VAL A 1 -23.13 10.75 -8.65
N TYR A 2 -21.92 10.55 -8.11
CA TYR A 2 -21.12 9.36 -8.36
C TYR A 2 -21.21 8.42 -7.17
N GLU A 3 -21.52 7.16 -7.44
CA GLU A 3 -21.56 6.10 -6.43
C GLU A 3 -20.93 4.84 -7.03
N CYS A 4 -20.27 4.03 -6.20
CA CYS A 4 -19.78 2.73 -6.60
C CYS A 4 -20.84 1.68 -6.26
N THR A 5 -21.39 0.99 -7.27
CA THR A 5 -22.24 -0.19 -7.03
C THR A 5 -21.34 -1.44 -7.11
N GLY A 6 -20.71 -1.80 -6.00
CA GLY A 6 -19.60 -2.76 -5.99
C GLY A 6 -18.33 -2.11 -6.56
N ASN A 7 -17.78 -2.67 -7.65
CA ASN A 7 -16.54 -2.18 -8.30
C ASN A 7 -16.79 -1.41 -9.61
N ILE A 8 -18.05 -1.11 -9.92
CA ILE A 8 -18.41 -0.39 -11.14
C ILE A 8 -18.81 1.04 -10.74
N PRO A 9 -18.13 2.06 -11.27
CA PRO A 9 -18.54 3.44 -11.09
C PRO A 9 -19.89 3.64 -11.78
N ASP A 10 -20.90 4.07 -11.03
CA ASP A 10 -22.19 4.47 -11.56
C ASP A 10 -22.40 5.97 -11.30
N ASN A 11 -23.21 6.59 -12.13
CA ASN A 11 -23.68 7.94 -11.91
C ASN A 11 -25.17 8.04 -12.18
N TYR A 12 -25.84 8.91 -11.44
CA TYR A 12 -27.23 9.27 -11.70
C TYR A 12 -27.45 10.77 -11.58
N ILE A 13 -28.51 11.24 -12.24
CA ILE A 13 -28.98 12.61 -12.13
C ILE A 13 -30.06 12.69 -11.07
N ASN A 14 -29.85 13.54 -10.06
CA ASN A 14 -30.91 13.89 -9.12
C ASN A 14 -31.55 15.21 -9.56
N ILE A 15 -32.82 15.17 -9.97
CA ILE A 15 -33.57 16.37 -10.37
C ILE A 15 -34.49 16.79 -9.22
N THR A 16 -34.25 17.97 -8.68
CA THR A 16 -35.11 18.61 -7.67
C THR A 16 -35.87 19.77 -8.27
N MET A 17 -37.20 19.78 -8.11
CA MET A 17 -38.06 20.85 -8.60
C MET A 17 -38.47 21.80 -7.48
N ASP A 18 -38.33 23.11 -7.72
CA ASP A 18 -38.75 24.15 -6.77
C ASP A 18 -40.28 24.16 -6.54
N ASP A 19 -41.06 23.82 -7.57
CA ASP A 19 -42.52 23.66 -7.49
C ASP A 19 -42.92 22.20 -7.79
N PRO A 20 -43.25 21.39 -6.78
CA PRO A 20 -43.67 20.00 -6.99
C PRO A 20 -45.01 19.85 -7.73
N SER A 21 -45.83 20.92 -7.83
CA SER A 21 -47.16 20.85 -8.45
C SER A 21 -47.10 20.60 -9.96
N VAL A 22 -45.97 20.90 -10.60
CA VAL A 22 -45.77 20.69 -12.05
C VAL A 22 -45.30 19.28 -12.40
N LEU A 23 -44.92 18.45 -11.42
CA LEU A 23 -44.35 17.11 -11.65
C LEU A 23 -45.24 16.20 -12.51
N GLY A 24 -46.57 16.32 -12.39
CA GLY A 24 -47.51 15.52 -13.20
C GLY A 24 -47.69 15.99 -14.65
N SER A 25 -47.08 17.11 -15.03
CA SER A 25 -47.27 17.77 -16.34
C SER A 25 -45.96 17.96 -17.10
N ILE A 26 -44.88 17.31 -16.66
CA ILE A 26 -43.56 17.45 -17.27
C ILE A 26 -43.01 16.11 -17.75
N MET A 27 -42.14 16.19 -18.74
CA MET A 27 -41.37 15.08 -19.27
C MET A 27 -39.90 15.49 -19.39
N TYR A 28 -39.02 14.50 -19.40
CA TYR A 28 -37.58 14.67 -19.37
C TYR A 28 -36.93 13.95 -20.55
N ALA A 29 -35.90 14.55 -21.15
CA ALA A 29 -35.01 13.87 -22.08
C ALA A 29 -33.56 14.26 -21.78
N LEU A 30 -32.64 13.31 -21.93
CA LEU A 30 -31.20 13.53 -21.83
C LEU A 30 -30.65 13.73 -23.24
N ASP A 31 -29.90 14.81 -23.45
CA ASP A 31 -29.24 15.17 -24.71
C ASP A 31 -30.15 15.20 -25.95
N SER A 32 -31.45 15.40 -25.74
CA SER A 32 -32.44 15.49 -26.81
C SER A 32 -33.53 16.51 -26.45
N THR A 33 -34.10 17.11 -27.49
CA THR A 33 -35.33 17.93 -27.38
C THR A 33 -36.47 17.35 -28.25
N ASP A 34 -36.26 16.16 -28.83
CA ASP A 34 -37.27 15.47 -29.62
C ASP A 34 -38.38 14.94 -28.69
N PRO A 35 -39.66 15.24 -28.95
CA PRO A 35 -40.78 14.72 -28.16
C PRO A 35 -40.83 13.19 -28.05
N SER A 36 -40.25 12.45 -29.01
CA SER A 36 -40.21 10.98 -29.00
C SER A 36 -39.20 10.39 -28.02
N ASP A 37 -38.20 11.16 -27.61
CA ASP A 37 -37.18 10.75 -26.63
C ASP A 37 -37.56 11.13 -25.18
N MET A 38 -38.68 11.82 -24.99
CA MET A 38 -39.15 12.31 -23.70
C MET A 38 -39.77 11.19 -22.86
N GLN A 39 -39.39 11.12 -21.58
CA GLN A 39 -39.90 10.16 -20.60
C GLN A 39 -40.47 10.84 -19.35
N LEU A 40 -41.37 10.15 -18.64
CA LEU A 40 -42.01 10.65 -17.42
C LEU A 40 -41.13 10.53 -16.18
N ASN A 41 -40.25 9.53 -16.15
CA ASN A 41 -39.36 9.26 -15.02
C ASN A 41 -37.95 9.72 -15.38
N PRO A 42 -37.33 10.63 -14.60
CA PRO A 42 -35.97 11.10 -14.87
C PRO A 42 -34.91 10.13 -14.33
N ASP A 43 -35.05 8.84 -14.62
CA ASP A 43 -34.11 7.80 -14.17
C ASP A 43 -32.98 7.64 -15.21
N PHE A 44 -32.07 8.60 -15.21
CA PHE A 44 -30.89 8.58 -16.08
C PHE A 44 -29.68 8.12 -15.27
N THR A 45 -29.12 6.97 -15.65
CA THR A 45 -27.95 6.34 -15.01
C THR A 45 -26.85 6.04 -16.02
N ASN A 46 -25.62 5.78 -15.56
CA ASN A 46 -24.50 5.33 -16.40
C ASN A 46 -24.22 6.24 -17.62
N ILE A 47 -24.34 7.56 -17.43
CA ILE A 47 -24.12 8.53 -18.50
C ILE A 47 -22.61 8.67 -18.72
N ALA A 48 -22.19 8.76 -19.99
CA ALA A 48 -20.78 8.90 -20.34
C ALA A 48 -20.20 10.23 -19.82
N PRO A 49 -18.87 10.32 -19.61
CA PRO A 49 -18.22 11.59 -19.31
C PRO A 49 -18.35 12.61 -20.44
N GLY A 50 -18.49 13.88 -20.08
CA GLY A 50 -18.59 15.00 -21.01
C GLY A 50 -19.66 16.01 -20.64
N SER A 51 -19.90 16.94 -21.56
CA SER A 51 -20.98 17.93 -21.43
C SER A 51 -22.31 17.35 -21.90
N HIS A 52 -23.33 17.48 -21.06
CA HIS A 52 -24.68 16.97 -21.28
C HIS A 52 -25.72 18.05 -20.97
N TYR A 53 -26.96 17.82 -21.40
CA TYR A 53 -28.08 18.64 -20.93
C TYR A 53 -29.34 17.80 -20.68
N ILE A 54 -30.12 18.20 -19.68
CA ILE A 54 -31.47 17.69 -19.48
C ILE A 54 -32.48 18.67 -20.06
N ALA A 55 -33.31 18.19 -20.98
CA ALA A 55 -34.49 18.89 -21.43
C ALA A 55 -35.70 18.54 -20.56
N ILE A 56 -36.37 19.55 -20.03
CA ILE A 56 -37.61 19.45 -19.26
C ILE A 56 -38.71 20.09 -20.09
N SER A 57 -39.64 19.28 -20.59
CA SER A 57 -40.79 19.74 -21.36
C SER A 57 -42.04 19.78 -20.49
N HIS A 58 -42.78 20.89 -20.50
CA HIS A 58 -44.08 21.00 -19.85
C HIS A 58 -45.21 20.81 -20.86
N ALA A 59 -46.35 20.28 -20.41
CA ALA A 59 -47.55 20.03 -21.23
C ALA A 59 -48.12 21.26 -21.97
N ASN A 60 -47.65 22.47 -21.65
CA ASN A 60 -48.01 23.71 -22.34
C ASN A 60 -47.09 24.03 -23.54
N GLY A 61 -46.12 23.16 -23.85
CA GLY A 61 -45.17 23.30 -24.96
C GLY A 61 -43.88 24.04 -24.60
N CYS A 62 -43.69 24.45 -23.35
CA CYS A 62 -42.41 25.03 -22.91
C CYS A 62 -41.35 23.92 -22.78
N VAL A 63 -40.13 24.19 -23.24
CA VAL A 63 -38.96 23.32 -23.05
C VAL A 63 -37.85 24.13 -22.42
N LEU A 64 -37.34 23.67 -21.29
CA LEU A 64 -36.18 24.19 -20.60
C LEU A 64 -35.03 23.21 -20.76
N THR A 65 -33.83 23.68 -21.09
CA THR A 65 -32.62 22.86 -21.06
C THR A 65 -31.72 23.31 -19.92
N LEU A 66 -31.19 22.36 -19.17
CA LEU A 66 -30.22 22.58 -18.10
C LEU A 66 -28.93 21.83 -18.46
N ASP A 67 -27.87 22.58 -18.70
CA ASP A 67 -26.55 22.03 -18.99
C ASP A 67 -25.88 21.54 -17.71
N PHE A 68 -25.14 20.45 -17.81
CA PHE A 68 -24.31 19.90 -16.74
C PHE A 68 -23.12 19.14 -17.34
N GLU A 69 -22.12 18.87 -16.51
CA GLU A 69 -20.91 18.15 -16.91
C GLU A 69 -20.74 16.90 -16.06
N ILE A 70 -20.35 15.81 -16.69
CA ILE A 70 -19.98 14.54 -16.07
C ILE A 70 -18.47 14.41 -16.18
N ASP A 71 -17.81 14.46 -15.03
CA ASP A 71 -16.37 14.24 -14.92
C ASP A 71 -15.97 12.85 -15.43
N SER A 72 -14.84 12.78 -16.13
CA SER A 72 -14.22 11.50 -16.44
C SER A 72 -13.72 10.83 -15.17
N PHE A 73 -13.99 9.53 -15.04
CA PHE A 73 -13.53 8.74 -13.92
C PHE A 73 -12.54 7.68 -14.40
N GLU A 74 -11.37 7.65 -13.77
CA GLU A 74 -10.40 6.57 -13.94
C GLU A 74 -10.73 5.45 -12.94
N PRO A 75 -10.92 4.20 -13.38
CA PRO A 75 -11.24 3.10 -12.47
C PRO A 75 -10.15 2.90 -11.42
N LEU A 76 -10.54 2.55 -10.19
CA LEU A 76 -9.60 2.16 -9.16
C LEU A 76 -8.80 0.94 -9.64
N THR A 77 -7.48 1.03 -9.50
CA THR A 77 -6.52 -0.02 -9.84
C THR A 77 -5.60 -0.25 -8.66
N LEU A 78 -5.12 -1.48 -8.53
CA LEU A 78 -4.17 -1.88 -7.50
C LEU A 78 -3.08 -2.74 -8.15
N VAL A 79 -1.82 -2.33 -7.95
CA VAL A 79 -0.64 -3.08 -8.35
C VAL A 79 0.21 -3.34 -7.11
N LEU A 80 0.75 -4.55 -7.00
CA LEU A 80 1.64 -4.95 -5.91
C LEU A 80 3.06 -5.10 -6.45
N GLU A 81 4.02 -4.52 -5.74
CA GLU A 81 5.44 -4.59 -6.06
C GLU A 81 6.23 -5.11 -4.86
N GLN A 82 7.31 -5.83 -5.14
CA GLN A 82 8.33 -6.20 -4.15
C GLN A 82 9.61 -5.44 -4.48
N ASN A 83 9.87 -4.36 -3.75
CA ASN A 83 11.06 -3.54 -3.95
C ASN A 83 12.20 -3.90 -2.99
N ASN A 84 11.88 -4.47 -1.83
CA ASN A 84 12.84 -4.91 -0.82
C ASN A 84 12.55 -6.36 -0.35
N ILE A 85 13.50 -6.94 0.38
CA ILE A 85 13.30 -8.26 1.00
C ILE A 85 12.12 -8.18 1.97
N ASN A 86 11.24 -9.19 1.89
CA ASN A 86 10.05 -9.31 2.72
C ASN A 86 9.07 -8.12 2.64
N GLU A 87 9.25 -7.17 1.73
CA GLU A 87 8.45 -5.95 1.64
C GLU A 87 7.50 -6.00 0.45
N ILE A 88 6.24 -5.67 0.67
CA ILE A 88 5.24 -5.45 -0.38
C ILE A 88 4.83 -3.98 -0.36
N THR A 89 4.89 -3.32 -1.51
CA THR A 89 4.33 -1.97 -1.71
C THR A 89 3.07 -2.06 -2.56
N ALA A 90 1.97 -1.52 -2.05
CA ALA A 90 0.69 -1.42 -2.75
C ALA A 90 0.57 -0.06 -3.46
N ILE A 91 0.33 -0.07 -4.76
CA ILE A 91 0.21 1.13 -5.58
C ILE A 91 -1.22 1.21 -6.10
N ALA A 92 -1.99 2.16 -5.57
CA ALA A 92 -3.34 2.46 -6.01
C ALA A 92 -3.38 3.68 -6.93
N ALA A 93 -4.16 3.60 -8.01
CA ALA A 93 -4.39 4.69 -8.96
C ALA A 93 -5.83 4.67 -9.48
N GLY A 94 -6.33 5.81 -9.96
CA GLY A 94 -7.75 5.99 -10.27
C GLY A 94 -8.61 6.01 -9.00
N GLY A 95 -9.93 5.85 -9.10
CA GLY A 95 -10.79 5.95 -7.92
C GLY A 95 -10.87 7.37 -7.35
N SER A 96 -11.39 7.47 -6.13
CA SER A 96 -11.53 8.73 -5.39
C SER A 96 -10.77 8.71 -4.06
N PRO A 97 -9.58 9.37 -3.98
CA PRO A 97 -8.82 9.46 -2.73
C PRO A 97 -9.60 10.14 -1.58
N PRO A 98 -9.23 9.90 -0.30
CA PRO A 98 -8.13 9.04 0.17
C PRO A 98 -8.42 7.55 -0.02
N TYR A 99 -7.37 6.73 0.04
CA TYR A 99 -7.48 5.28 0.01
C TYR A 99 -7.26 4.69 1.40
N THR A 100 -7.96 3.60 1.69
CA THR A 100 -7.73 2.74 2.85
C THR A 100 -7.25 1.39 2.36
N PHE A 101 -6.07 0.97 2.81
CA PHE A 101 -5.50 -0.31 2.45
C PHE A 101 -5.70 -1.34 3.56
N TYR A 102 -5.81 -2.59 3.13
CA TYR A 102 -5.97 -3.76 3.97
C TYR A 102 -4.95 -4.81 3.54
N PHE A 103 -4.31 -5.44 4.51
CA PHE A 103 -3.32 -6.50 4.29
C PHE A 103 -3.73 -7.74 5.04
N ASN A 104 -4.00 -8.83 4.31
CA ASN A 104 -4.54 -10.07 4.89
C ASN A 104 -5.75 -9.80 5.82
N ASP A 105 -6.67 -8.93 5.37
CA ASP A 105 -7.86 -8.44 6.07
C ASP A 105 -7.64 -7.46 7.23
N ASP A 106 -6.40 -7.18 7.63
CA ASP A 106 -6.09 -6.16 8.63
C ASP A 106 -6.14 -4.75 8.03
N ASP A 107 -6.87 -3.82 8.65
CA ASP A 107 -6.94 -2.41 8.25
C ASP A 107 -5.62 -1.71 8.56
N ASN A 108 -4.97 -1.18 7.51
CA ASN A 108 -3.69 -0.48 7.60
C ASN A 108 -3.81 1.03 7.34
N GLY A 109 -5.04 1.57 7.26
CA GLY A 109 -5.27 2.98 6.97
C GLY A 109 -4.67 3.40 5.63
N GLU A 110 -3.94 4.51 5.60
CA GLU A 110 -3.30 5.04 4.39
C GLU A 110 -1.91 4.43 4.11
N ASP A 111 -1.38 3.61 5.02
CA ASP A 111 -0.08 2.96 4.83
C ASP A 111 -0.19 1.80 3.84
N ASN A 112 0.65 1.85 2.82
CA ASN A 112 0.65 0.96 1.67
C ASN A 112 1.87 0.03 1.64
N THR A 113 2.70 0.01 2.68
CA THR A 113 3.90 -0.84 2.76
C THR A 113 3.73 -1.90 3.84
N TYR A 114 4.11 -3.15 3.51
CA TYR A 114 3.91 -4.30 4.38
C TYR A 114 5.14 -5.17 4.45
N TYR A 115 5.47 -5.64 5.65
CA TYR A 115 6.52 -6.63 5.87
C TYR A 115 5.91 -8.00 6.18
N ILE A 116 6.28 -9.00 5.38
CA ILE A 116 5.83 -10.38 5.55
C ILE A 116 6.67 -11.12 6.60
N THR A 117 6.07 -12.09 7.27
CA THR A 117 6.72 -12.91 8.31
C THR A 117 6.68 -14.41 8.00
N GLU A 118 6.07 -14.80 6.89
CA GLU A 118 5.94 -16.18 6.45
C GLU A 118 5.89 -16.28 4.92
N THR A 119 6.27 -17.45 4.40
CA THR A 119 6.16 -17.73 2.95
C THR A 119 4.71 -18.08 2.63
N ALA A 120 4.02 -17.18 1.96
CA ALA A 120 2.60 -17.34 1.63
C ALA A 120 2.19 -16.50 0.41
N THR A 121 0.95 -16.71 -0.03
CA THR A 121 0.26 -15.73 -0.89
C THR A 121 -0.41 -14.71 0.02
N HIS A 122 0.00 -13.46 -0.11
CA HIS A 122 -0.58 -12.33 0.62
C HIS A 122 -1.64 -11.64 -0.22
N THR A 123 -2.71 -11.23 0.43
CA THR A 123 -3.82 -10.50 -0.18
C THR A 123 -3.77 -9.05 0.28
N VAL A 124 -3.81 -8.14 -0.68
CA VAL A 124 -3.94 -6.70 -0.41
C VAL A 124 -5.23 -6.22 -1.03
N ARG A 125 -6.03 -5.49 -0.26
CA ARG A 125 -7.25 -4.83 -0.72
C ARG A 125 -7.12 -3.34 -0.50
N VAL A 126 -7.56 -2.54 -1.47
CA VAL A 126 -7.65 -1.09 -1.35
C VAL A 126 -9.10 -0.66 -1.52
N VAL A 127 -9.54 0.29 -0.70
CA VAL A 127 -10.88 0.90 -0.76
C VAL A 127 -10.72 2.40 -0.91
N ASP A 128 -11.44 3.01 -1.84
CA ASP A 128 -11.43 4.46 -2.01
C ASP A 128 -12.52 5.16 -1.15
N SER A 129 -12.54 6.49 -1.17
CA SER A 129 -13.48 7.28 -0.37
C SER A 129 -14.96 7.14 -0.76
N LEU A 130 -15.24 6.60 -1.95
CA LEU A 130 -16.58 6.31 -2.45
C LEU A 130 -16.98 4.84 -2.24
N GLY A 131 -16.09 4.04 -1.64
CA GLY A 131 -16.33 2.62 -1.32
C GLY A 131 -16.04 1.66 -2.46
N CYS A 132 -15.43 2.12 -3.56
CA CYS A 132 -14.92 1.20 -4.60
C CYS A 132 -13.74 0.41 -4.03
N GLU A 133 -13.71 -0.91 -4.27
CA GLU A 133 -12.65 -1.79 -3.78
C GLU A 133 -11.89 -2.49 -4.90
N MET A 134 -10.60 -2.76 -4.69
CA MET A 134 -9.79 -3.62 -5.54
C MET A 134 -8.95 -4.54 -4.69
N GLU A 135 -8.82 -5.79 -5.12
CA GLU A 135 -8.00 -6.80 -4.46
C GLU A 135 -6.93 -7.33 -5.43
N ALA A 136 -5.73 -7.51 -4.90
CA ALA A 136 -4.62 -8.15 -5.58
C ALA A 136 -3.92 -9.14 -4.65
N GLN A 137 -3.30 -10.16 -5.23
CA GLN A 137 -2.57 -11.19 -4.49
C GLN A 137 -1.15 -11.32 -5.02
N ILE A 138 -0.20 -11.55 -4.12
CA ILE A 138 1.21 -11.76 -4.45
C ILE A 138 1.77 -12.93 -3.63
N PHE A 139 2.44 -13.87 -4.28
CA PHE A 139 3.18 -14.92 -3.58
C PHE A 139 4.57 -14.42 -3.23
N MET A 140 4.95 -14.56 -1.96
CA MET A 140 6.23 -14.10 -1.44
C MET A 140 6.92 -15.24 -0.69
N GLU A 141 8.23 -15.37 -0.89
CA GLU A 141 9.07 -16.21 -0.05
C GLU A 141 9.65 -15.36 1.08
N PHE A 142 9.40 -15.79 2.32
CA PHE A 142 9.99 -15.14 3.49
C PHE A 142 11.46 -15.52 3.60
N ILE A 143 12.32 -14.51 3.56
CA ILE A 143 13.76 -14.65 3.71
C ILE A 143 14.12 -14.26 5.14
N ASP A 144 14.55 -15.24 5.93
CA ASP A 144 14.95 -15.00 7.33
C ASP A 144 16.38 -14.45 7.43
N ILE A 145 16.71 -13.92 8.60
CA ILE A 145 18.04 -13.42 8.91
C ILE A 145 19.07 -14.56 8.91
N GLU A 146 20.23 -14.35 8.28
CA GLU A 146 21.36 -15.29 8.33
C GLU A 146 22.49 -14.67 9.15
N ILE A 147 22.87 -15.32 10.25
CA ILE A 147 23.93 -14.80 11.14
C ILE A 147 25.23 -15.59 10.89
N PRO A 148 26.30 -14.96 10.35
CA PRO A 148 27.56 -15.63 10.10
C PRO A 148 28.20 -16.16 11.38
N ASN A 149 28.78 -17.36 11.31
CA ASN A 149 29.49 -17.97 12.42
C ASN A 149 30.98 -17.64 12.46
N PHE A 150 31.53 -16.98 11.43
CA PHE A 150 32.90 -16.49 11.42
C PHE A 150 33.09 -15.31 10.46
N PHE A 151 34.24 -14.64 10.60
CA PHE A 151 34.75 -13.69 9.61
C PHE A 151 36.30 -13.61 9.72
N THR A 152 36.95 -13.12 8.67
CA THR A 152 38.40 -13.06 8.48
C THR A 152 38.83 -11.65 8.11
N PRO A 153 39.04 -10.72 9.06
CA PRO A 153 39.46 -9.35 8.78
C PRO A 153 40.96 -9.31 8.39
N ASP A 154 41.31 -9.84 7.22
CA ASP A 154 42.67 -9.91 6.68
C ASP A 154 42.91 -8.98 5.47
N GLY A 155 41.85 -8.32 4.99
CA GLY A 155 41.88 -7.32 3.93
C GLY A 155 41.88 -7.90 2.53
N ASP A 156 41.54 -9.17 2.35
CA ASP A 156 41.44 -9.81 1.03
C ASP A 156 40.10 -9.54 0.31
N GLY A 157 39.17 -8.84 0.97
CA GLY A 157 37.84 -8.52 0.49
C GLY A 157 36.79 -9.61 0.74
N MET A 158 37.17 -10.74 1.33
CA MET A 158 36.30 -11.89 1.60
C MET A 158 36.09 -12.09 3.10
N ASN A 159 34.84 -11.90 3.55
CA ASN A 159 34.47 -12.02 4.97
C ASN A 159 35.29 -11.09 5.90
N ASP A 160 35.74 -9.93 5.42
CA ASP A 160 36.49 -8.96 6.22
C ASP A 160 35.65 -8.30 7.32
N LEU A 161 34.33 -8.26 7.13
CA LEU A 161 33.38 -7.64 8.03
C LEU A 161 32.38 -8.67 8.52
N TRP A 162 32.09 -8.65 9.81
CA TRP A 162 31.00 -9.42 10.39
C TRP A 162 29.72 -8.58 10.41
N LEU A 163 28.68 -9.08 9.73
CA LEU A 163 27.35 -8.51 9.72
C LEU A 163 26.34 -9.64 9.39
N PRO A 164 25.18 -9.70 10.06
CA PRO A 164 24.07 -10.54 9.60
C PRO A 164 23.67 -10.21 8.15
N ARG A 165 23.14 -11.19 7.43
CA ARG A 165 22.61 -11.00 6.06
C ARG A 165 21.08 -10.94 6.09
N ASN A 166 20.51 -10.37 5.02
CA ASN A 166 19.07 -10.16 4.85
C ASN A 166 18.49 -9.19 5.91
N MET A 167 19.30 -8.24 6.38
CA MET A 167 18.90 -7.27 7.41
C MET A 167 17.83 -6.30 6.89
N GLU A 168 17.81 -6.04 5.60
CA GLU A 168 16.84 -5.17 4.91
C GLU A 168 15.38 -5.59 5.14
N GLY A 169 15.12 -6.87 5.44
CA GLY A 169 13.79 -7.34 5.83
C GLY A 169 13.40 -7.03 7.28
N PHE A 170 14.30 -6.43 8.06
CA PHE A 170 14.15 -6.16 9.49
C PHE A 170 14.60 -4.72 9.82
N PRO A 171 13.80 -3.70 9.47
CA PRO A 171 14.19 -2.29 9.59
C PRO A 171 14.48 -1.84 11.03
N GLU A 172 13.96 -2.55 12.03
CA GLU A 172 14.14 -2.25 13.46
C GLU A 172 15.27 -3.06 14.13
N ILE A 173 16.07 -3.77 13.33
CA ILE A 173 17.13 -4.65 13.84
C ILE A 173 18.16 -3.91 14.69
N LEU A 174 18.46 -4.48 15.86
CA LEU A 174 19.52 -4.05 16.76
C LEU A 174 20.50 -5.19 17.01
N ILE A 175 21.77 -4.94 16.73
CA ILE A 175 22.84 -5.91 16.91
C ILE A 175 23.84 -5.39 17.93
N LYS A 176 24.24 -6.25 18.86
CA LYS A 176 25.28 -5.96 19.85
C LYS A 176 26.33 -7.05 19.86
N ILE A 177 27.60 -6.68 19.86
CA ILE A 177 28.74 -7.62 19.93
C ILE A 177 29.43 -7.44 21.27
N PHE A 178 29.84 -8.56 21.87
CA PHE A 178 30.49 -8.63 23.18
C PHE A 178 31.77 -9.48 23.13
N ASP A 179 32.71 -9.18 24.02
CA ASP A 179 33.84 -10.08 24.28
C ASP A 179 33.50 -11.17 25.30
N ARG A 180 34.47 -12.06 25.54
CA ARG A 180 34.37 -13.16 26.51
C ARG A 180 34.12 -12.76 27.97
N TYR A 181 34.25 -11.48 28.31
CA TYR A 181 34.01 -10.94 29.64
C TYR A 181 32.66 -10.20 29.72
N GLY A 182 31.86 -10.21 28.64
CA GLY A 182 30.55 -9.55 28.57
C GLY A 182 30.64 -8.04 28.32
N ARG A 183 31.81 -7.53 27.92
CA ARG A 183 31.96 -6.11 27.57
C ARG A 183 31.41 -5.87 26.17
N GLU A 184 30.50 -4.90 26.04
CA GLU A 184 29.99 -4.42 24.75
C GLU A 184 31.14 -3.83 23.94
N ILE A 185 31.33 -4.37 22.73
CA ILE A 185 32.38 -3.99 21.79
C ILE A 185 31.83 -2.99 20.77
N THR A 186 30.66 -3.29 20.20
CA THR A 186 29.97 -2.41 19.26
C THR A 186 28.46 -2.66 19.28
N VAL A 187 27.72 -1.65 18.82
CA VAL A 187 26.28 -1.70 18.56
C VAL A 187 26.08 -1.30 17.10
N MET A 188 25.30 -2.09 16.36
CA MET A 188 25.01 -1.88 14.95
C MET A 188 23.51 -1.88 14.72
N ALA A 189 23.08 -1.08 13.75
CA ALA A 189 21.71 -1.01 13.24
C ALA A 189 21.72 -1.29 11.72
N ILE A 190 20.57 -1.12 11.07
CA ILE A 190 20.34 -1.47 9.66
C ILE A 190 21.34 -0.83 8.66
N ASP A 191 21.86 0.36 8.96
CA ASP A 191 22.75 1.15 8.10
C ASP A 191 24.24 0.89 8.32
N HIS A 192 24.60 -0.01 9.24
CA HIS A 192 25.98 -0.29 9.58
C HIS A 192 26.66 -1.18 8.53
N THR A 193 27.90 -0.86 8.16
CA THR A 193 28.66 -1.61 7.13
C THR A 193 29.22 -2.95 7.59
N GLY A 194 29.03 -3.31 8.87
CA GLY A 194 29.63 -4.48 9.51
C GLY A 194 30.83 -4.16 10.40
N TRP A 195 31.21 -5.13 11.23
CA TRP A 195 32.31 -5.00 12.20
C TRP A 195 33.61 -5.62 11.68
N ASP A 196 34.71 -4.89 11.76
CA ASP A 196 36.03 -5.23 11.22
C ASP A 196 36.97 -5.93 12.23
N GLY A 197 36.46 -6.26 13.41
CA GLY A 197 37.28 -6.87 14.46
C GLY A 197 38.15 -5.88 15.24
N MET A 198 37.93 -4.57 15.10
CA MET A 198 38.59 -3.55 15.91
C MET A 198 37.75 -3.13 17.12
N TYR A 199 38.43 -2.75 18.19
CA TYR A 199 37.82 -2.09 19.34
C TYR A 199 38.71 -0.94 19.81
N LYS A 200 38.15 0.27 19.81
CA LYS A 200 38.87 1.51 20.18
C LYS A 200 40.20 1.69 19.42
N GLY A 201 40.19 1.34 18.13
CA GLY A 201 41.34 1.46 17.23
C GLY A 201 42.42 0.38 17.42
N SER A 202 42.15 -0.67 18.21
CA SER A 202 43.03 -1.82 18.37
C SER A 202 42.39 -3.08 17.82
N GLU A 203 43.17 -3.90 17.12
CA GLU A 203 42.75 -5.22 16.65
C GLU A 203 42.48 -6.16 17.83
N LEU A 204 41.28 -6.76 17.87
CA LEU A 204 40.93 -7.75 18.88
C LEU A 204 41.40 -9.15 18.48
N PRO A 205 41.97 -9.97 19.37
CA PRO A 205 42.61 -11.24 19.00
C PRO A 205 41.65 -12.27 18.36
N THR A 206 42.22 -13.22 17.62
CA THR A 206 41.53 -14.44 17.17
C THR A 206 40.85 -15.13 18.35
N GLY A 207 39.59 -15.49 18.17
CA GLY A 207 38.78 -16.12 19.21
C GLY A 207 37.29 -15.91 19.00
N ASP A 208 36.51 -16.41 19.95
CA ASP A 208 35.06 -16.28 19.93
C ASP A 208 34.60 -14.95 20.51
N TYR A 209 33.60 -14.37 19.86
CA TYR A 209 32.87 -13.17 20.26
C TYR A 209 31.39 -13.50 20.29
N TRP A 210 30.64 -12.84 21.16
CA TRP A 210 29.22 -13.10 21.36
C TRP A 210 28.39 -12.01 20.71
N TYR A 211 27.22 -12.37 20.20
CA TYR A 211 26.26 -11.40 19.72
C TYR A 211 24.92 -11.53 20.44
N VAL A 212 24.20 -10.41 20.46
CA VAL A 212 22.76 -10.36 20.66
C VAL A 212 22.18 -9.64 19.44
N VAL A 213 21.32 -10.31 18.69
CA VAL A 213 20.57 -9.73 17.56
C VAL A 213 19.10 -9.71 17.95
N LYS A 214 18.50 -8.53 17.97
CA LYS A 214 17.08 -8.33 18.22
C LYS A 214 16.45 -7.76 16.96
N LEU A 215 15.43 -8.42 16.41
CA LEU A 215 14.77 -7.94 15.20
C LEU A 215 13.82 -6.77 15.50
N ASN A 216 13.23 -6.75 16.70
CA ASN A 216 12.50 -5.64 17.33
C ASN A 216 11.35 -5.01 16.51
N GLY A 217 10.87 -5.61 15.43
CA GLY A 217 9.72 -5.07 14.71
C GLY A 217 8.43 -5.21 15.52
N GLU A 218 7.41 -4.37 15.25
CA GLU A 218 6.09 -4.47 15.89
C GLU A 218 5.48 -5.89 15.87
N ARG A 219 5.90 -6.71 14.88
CA ARG A 219 5.43 -8.08 14.65
C ARG A 219 6.52 -9.15 14.83
N ASP A 220 7.74 -8.79 15.22
CA ASP A 220 8.86 -9.73 15.38
C ASP A 220 9.69 -9.43 16.65
N ASP A 221 9.41 -10.18 17.72
CA ASP A 221 10.07 -10.07 19.03
C ASP A 221 11.27 -11.03 19.18
N ARG A 222 11.72 -11.66 18.09
CA ARG A 222 12.80 -12.65 18.15
C ARG A 222 14.11 -12.02 18.56
N GLU A 223 14.80 -12.72 19.45
CA GLU A 223 16.14 -12.41 19.93
C GLU A 223 17.05 -13.62 19.72
N PHE A 224 18.16 -13.41 19.01
CA PHE A 224 19.18 -14.41 18.77
C PHE A 224 20.40 -14.10 19.64
N VAL A 225 20.78 -15.06 20.47
CA VAL A 225 22.00 -15.00 21.28
C VAL A 225 22.90 -16.14 20.83
N GLY A 226 24.12 -15.78 20.44
CA GLY A 226 25.07 -16.75 19.92
C GLY A 226 26.50 -16.23 19.95
N HIS A 227 27.37 -16.92 19.23
CA HIS A 227 28.75 -16.53 19.07
C HIS A 227 29.21 -16.73 17.63
N PHE A 228 30.31 -16.08 17.29
CA PHE A 228 31.02 -16.22 16.03
C PHE A 228 32.52 -16.15 16.29
N THR A 229 33.31 -16.71 15.39
CA THR A 229 34.77 -16.75 15.51
C THR A 229 35.40 -15.69 14.61
N LEU A 230 36.26 -14.85 15.19
CA LEU A 230 37.18 -13.98 14.46
C LEU A 230 38.45 -14.78 14.14
N TYR A 231 38.81 -14.90 12.86
CA TYR A 231 40.05 -15.53 12.42
C TYR A 231 41.03 -14.51 11.83
N ARG A 232 42.30 -14.58 12.23
CA ARG A 232 43.45 -13.89 11.62
C ARG A 232 44.63 -14.85 11.51
#